data_AF-A0A7Y5XTW4-F1
#
_entry.id   AF-A0A7Y5XTW4-F1
#
_cell.length_a   1.000
_cell.length_b   1.000
_cell.length_c   1.000
_cell.angle_alpha   90.00
_cell.angle_beta   90.00
_cell.angle_gamma   90.00
#
_symmetry.space_group_name_H-M   'P 1'
#
loop_
_entity.id
_entity.type
_entity.pdbx_description
1 polymer ?
#
loop_
_entity_poly.entity_id
_entity_poly.type
_entity_poly.pdbx_seq_one_letter_code
_entity_poly.pdbx_strand_id
1 'polypeptide(L)'
;MTAAIAGAIVLATAVGAYADYQSKSNKGDFTFKLKEKSAFDDIKEKGVLKVCTTGDYRPFTYLDPQTNDFTGIDIDMAKHLAGKLNV
;
A
#
# COMPACT_ATOMS: atom_id res chain seq x y z
N MET A 1 5.70 -1.40 58.00
CA MET A 1 6.17 -2.30 56.93
C MET A 1 5.73 -1.67 55.62
N THR A 2 6.46 -0.67 55.08
CA THR A 2 7.41 -0.79 53.93
C THR A 2 6.78 -1.52 52.74
N ALA A 3 6.71 -1.02 51.50
CA ALA A 3 7.41 0.06 50.81
C ALA A 3 6.63 0.50 49.55
N ALA A 4 6.99 1.67 49.03
CA ALA A 4 6.55 2.24 47.75
C ALA A 4 7.07 1.47 46.53
N ILE A 5 6.34 1.50 45.41
CA ILE A 5 6.93 1.49 44.07
C ILE A 5 6.28 2.61 43.27
N ALA A 6 7.09 3.65 43.05
CA ALA A 6 6.93 4.66 42.03
C ALA A 6 7.20 4.04 40.65
N GLY A 7 6.53 4.55 39.61
CA GLY A 7 6.86 4.18 38.24
C GLY A 7 5.86 4.69 37.22
N ALA A 8 5.80 6.01 37.03
CA ALA A 8 5.18 6.60 35.86
C ALA A 8 5.98 6.22 34.60
N ILE A 9 5.33 5.70 33.55
CA ILE A 9 5.90 5.66 32.20
C ILE A 9 4.85 6.19 31.21
N VAL A 10 4.91 7.51 31.05
CA VAL A 10 4.95 8.29 29.80
C VAL A 10 3.97 7.90 28.67
N LEU A 11 2.98 8.77 28.47
CA LEU A 11 2.33 9.04 27.19
C LEU A 11 3.29 9.84 26.28
N ALA A 12 3.61 9.32 25.09
CA ALA A 12 4.22 10.07 23.99
C ALA A 12 3.59 9.57 22.67
N THR A 13 2.58 10.25 22.13
CA THR A 13 2.65 11.26 21.04
C THR A 13 3.24 10.77 19.71
N ALA A 14 2.35 10.69 18.72
CA ALA A 14 2.46 11.15 17.33
C ALA A 14 3.69 10.77 16.46
N VAL A 15 3.37 10.09 15.35
CA VAL A 15 3.98 10.19 14.00
C VAL A 15 5.51 10.19 13.92
N GLY A 16 6.07 9.04 13.55
CA GLY A 16 7.42 8.93 13.02
C GLY A 16 7.46 7.86 11.94
N ALA A 17 7.56 8.30 10.68
CA ALA A 17 8.05 7.61 9.48
C ALA A 17 8.02 6.06 9.46
N TYR A 18 7.09 5.52 8.67
CA TYR A 18 7.22 4.19 8.06
C TYR A 18 8.40 4.20 7.08
N ALA A 19 9.58 3.76 7.51
CA ALA A 19 10.59 3.12 6.65
C ALA A 19 11.84 2.79 7.45
N ASP A 20 12.08 1.49 7.66
CA ASP A 20 13.39 0.93 7.33
C ASP A 20 13.27 -0.59 7.20
N TYR A 21 13.22 -1.06 5.95
CA TYR A 21 13.29 -2.48 5.64
C TYR A 21 14.76 -2.84 5.40
N GLN A 22 15.36 -3.51 6.39
CA GLN A 22 16.60 -4.26 6.19
C GLN A 22 16.40 -5.67 6.74
N SER A 23 16.45 -6.67 5.87
CA SER A 23 16.56 -8.07 6.29
C SER A 23 17.76 -8.72 5.63
N LYS A 24 18.87 -8.75 6.38
CA LYS A 24 20.00 -9.63 6.14
C LYS A 24 19.71 -10.94 6.87
N SER A 25 19.33 -11.97 6.13
CA SER A 25 19.00 -13.30 6.65
C SER A 25 20.24 -13.99 7.21
N ASN A 26 20.22 -14.35 8.51
CA ASN A 26 21.09 -15.38 9.05
C ASN A 26 20.34 -16.31 10.00
N LYS A 27 20.38 -17.60 9.61
CA LYS A 27 20.06 -18.85 10.30
C LYS A 27 19.45 -18.77 11.72
N GLY A 28 18.23 -19.31 11.83
CA GLY A 28 17.81 -20.08 13.01
C GLY A 28 16.97 -19.34 14.06
N ASP A 29 15.92 -18.63 13.66
CA ASP A 29 14.94 -18.09 14.60
C ASP A 29 13.51 -18.25 14.05
N PHE A 30 12.71 -19.08 14.71
CA PHE A 30 11.28 -19.29 14.39
C PHE A 30 10.44 -18.20 15.04
N THR A 31 10.71 -16.95 14.69
CA THR A 31 9.88 -15.81 15.08
C THR A 31 8.77 -15.65 14.04
N PHE A 32 7.51 -15.80 14.46
CA PHE A 32 6.36 -15.54 13.62
C PHE A 32 6.35 -14.05 13.22
N LYS A 33 6.69 -13.78 11.97
CA LYS A 33 6.61 -12.45 11.35
C LYS A 33 5.16 -11.94 11.44
N LEU A 34 5.00 -10.79 12.08
CA LEU A 34 3.77 -10.01 11.99
C LEU A 34 3.56 -9.63 10.51
N LYS A 35 2.31 -9.75 10.03
CA LYS A 35 1.96 -9.42 8.64
C LYS A 35 2.03 -7.91 8.48
N GLU A 36 3.16 -7.42 7.97
CA GLU A 36 3.28 -6.04 7.54
C GLU A 36 2.23 -5.75 6.46
N LYS A 37 1.56 -4.59 6.58
CA LYS A 37 0.50 -4.21 5.65
C LYS A 37 1.08 -4.05 4.26
N SER A 38 0.52 -4.77 3.29
CA SER A 38 0.97 -4.70 1.90
C SER A 38 0.20 -3.62 1.11
N ALA A 39 0.73 -3.21 -0.03
CA ALA A 39 0.01 -2.34 -0.96
C ALA A 39 -1.30 -2.98 -1.45
N PHE A 40 -1.36 -4.31 -1.52
CA PHE A 40 -2.60 -5.02 -1.86
C PHE A 40 -3.66 -4.87 -0.76
N ASP A 41 -3.25 -4.96 0.52
CA ASP A 41 -4.16 -4.74 1.63
C ASP A 41 -4.75 -3.30 1.59
N ASP A 42 -3.92 -2.30 1.26
CA ASP A 42 -4.37 -0.92 1.05
C ASP A 42 -5.39 -0.78 -0.10
N ILE A 43 -5.15 -1.44 -1.23
CA ILE A 43 -6.04 -1.40 -2.40
C ILE A 43 -7.39 -2.04 -2.05
N LYS A 44 -7.38 -3.17 -1.33
CA LYS A 44 -8.59 -3.85 -0.88
C LYS A 44 -9.37 -3.03 0.14
N GLU A 45 -8.69 -2.38 1.08
CA GLU A 45 -9.33 -1.50 2.06
C GLU A 45 -9.98 -0.27 1.41
N LYS A 46 -9.28 0.35 0.45
CA LYS A 46 -9.80 1.54 -0.26
C LYS A 46 -10.87 1.18 -1.30
N GLY A 47 -10.89 -0.05 -1.78
CA GLY A 47 -11.76 -0.48 -2.87
C GLY A 47 -11.48 0.26 -4.17
N VAL A 48 -10.23 0.68 -4.41
CA VAL A 48 -9.82 1.42 -5.61
C VAL A 48 -8.40 1.04 -6.02
N LEU A 49 -8.23 0.62 -7.28
CA LEU A 49 -6.93 0.49 -7.92
C LEU A 49 -6.58 1.79 -8.67
N LYS A 50 -5.55 2.51 -8.19
CA LYS A 50 -5.04 3.70 -8.87
C LYS A 50 -3.94 3.32 -9.86
N VAL A 51 -4.09 3.76 -11.11
CA VAL A 51 -3.11 3.53 -12.18
C VAL A 51 -2.72 4.87 -12.78
N CYS A 52 -1.42 5.11 -12.91
CA CYS A 52 -0.89 6.30 -13.55
C CYS A 52 -0.53 5.99 -15.00
N THR A 53 -0.87 6.89 -15.92
CA THR A 53 -0.43 6.86 -17.31
C THR A 53 -0.27 8.29 -17.85
N THR A 54 0.46 8.46 -18.94
CA THR A 54 0.61 9.75 -19.63
C THR A 54 -0.63 10.12 -20.43
N GLY A 55 -1.36 9.14 -21.00
CA GLY A 55 -2.56 9.40 -21.80
C GLY A 55 -2.31 10.01 -23.18
N ASP A 56 -1.08 9.98 -23.69
CA ASP A 56 -0.71 10.51 -25.00
C ASP A 56 -0.04 9.48 -25.91
N TYR A 57 0.05 8.23 -25.45
CA TYR A 57 0.79 7.16 -26.11
C TYR A 57 -0.11 6.08 -26.72
N ARG A 58 -0.62 6.35 -27.93
CA ARG A 58 -1.44 5.39 -28.69
C ARG A 58 -0.59 4.22 -29.22
N PRO A 59 -1.14 2.99 -29.30
CA PRO A 59 -2.50 2.57 -28.93
C PRO A 59 -2.66 2.12 -27.46
N PHE A 60 -1.65 2.33 -26.61
CA PHE A 60 -1.60 1.79 -25.25
C PHE A 60 -2.43 2.60 -24.26
N THR A 61 -2.28 3.92 -24.28
CA THR A 61 -3.03 4.84 -23.43
C THR A 61 -3.30 6.15 -24.14
N TYR A 62 -4.54 6.60 -24.14
CA TYR A 62 -4.93 7.89 -24.69
C TYR A 62 -6.07 8.52 -23.90
N LEU A 63 -5.90 9.76 -23.48
CA LEU A 63 -6.95 10.60 -22.91
C LEU A 63 -7.71 11.25 -24.07
N ASP A 64 -8.96 10.85 -24.27
CA ASP A 64 -9.81 11.43 -25.29
C ASP A 64 -10.31 12.81 -24.85
N PRO A 65 -9.97 13.90 -25.58
CA PRO A 65 -10.37 15.25 -25.19
C PRO A 65 -11.88 15.50 -25.35
N GLN A 66 -12.60 14.66 -26.10
CA GLN A 66 -14.05 14.81 -26.29
C GLN A 66 -14.84 14.22 -25.12
N THR A 67 -14.41 13.05 -24.63
CA THR A 67 -15.08 12.33 -23.54
C THR A 67 -14.45 12.58 -22.17
N ASN A 68 -13.20 13.05 -22.15
CA ASN A 68 -12.33 13.14 -20.98
C ASN A 68 -12.07 11.77 -20.32
N ASP A 69 -12.15 10.69 -21.11
CA ASP A 69 -11.92 9.32 -20.67
C ASP A 69 -10.59 8.76 -21.21
N PHE A 70 -9.99 7.87 -20.43
CA PHE A 70 -8.82 7.10 -20.87
C PHE A 70 -9.24 5.87 -21.68
N THR A 71 -8.51 5.61 -22.76
CA THR A 71 -8.68 4.47 -23.68
C THR A 71 -7.33 3.81 -23.99
N GLY A 72 -7.37 2.57 -24.50
CA GLY A 72 -6.19 1.85 -24.98
C GLY A 72 -5.93 0.55 -24.23
N ILE A 73 -4.95 -0.21 -24.72
CA ILE A 73 -4.66 -1.58 -24.27
C ILE A 73 -4.36 -1.63 -22.76
N ASP A 74 -3.55 -0.71 -22.25
CA ASP A 74 -3.16 -0.71 -20.84
C ASP A 74 -4.32 -0.28 -19.93
N ILE A 75 -5.22 0.56 -20.44
CA ILE A 75 -6.44 0.97 -19.72
C ILE A 75 -7.40 -0.21 -19.58
N ASP A 76 -7.59 -0.97 -20.65
CA ASP A 76 -8.43 -2.17 -20.62
C ASP A 76 -7.82 -3.20 -19.66
N MET A 77 -6.51 -3.44 -19.74
CA MET A 77 -5.81 -4.32 -18.81
C MET A 77 -5.96 -3.88 -17.35
N ALA A 78 -5.85 -2.57 -17.07
CA ALA A 78 -6.06 -2.02 -15.73
C ALA A 78 -7.50 -2.25 -15.23
N LYS A 79 -8.51 -2.01 -16.07
CA LYS A 79 -9.93 -2.28 -15.77
C LYS A 79 -10.17 -3.76 -15.48
N HIS A 80 -9.61 -4.65 -16.30
CA HIS A 80 -9.70 -6.09 -16.10
C HIS A 80 -9.05 -6.53 -14.78
N LEU A 81 -7.87 -5.98 -14.45
CA LEU A 81 -7.20 -6.26 -13.19
C LEU A 81 -8.04 -5.79 -12.00
N ALA A 82 -8.58 -4.57 -12.03
CA ALA A 82 -9.46 -4.06 -10.98
C ALA A 82 -10.67 -5.00 -10.76
N GLY A 83 -11.32 -5.41 -11.86
CA GLY A 83 -12.42 -6.38 -11.81
C GLY A 83 -12.01 -7.72 -11.20
N LYS A 84 -10.81 -8.24 -11.50
CA LYS A 84 -10.29 -9.47 -10.88
C LYS A 84 -9.99 -9.31 -9.39
N LEU A 85 -9.59 -8.12 -8.96
CA LEU A 85 -9.35 -7.82 -7.56
C LEU A 85 -10.63 -7.46 -6.81
N ASN A 86 -11.77 -7.34 -7.50
CA ASN A 86 -13.06 -6.85 -6.97
C ASN A 86 -12.89 -5.50 -6.26
N VAL A 87 -12.33 -4.52 -6.98
CA VAL A 87 -12.16 -3.12 -6.60
C VAL A 87 -12.48 -2.20 -7.77
#